data_AF-A0A0W0XXK1-F1
#
_entry.id   AF-A0A0W0XXK1-F1
#
_cell.length_a   1.000
_cell.length_b   1.000
_cell.length_c   1.000
_cell.angle_alpha   90.00
_cell.angle_beta   90.00
_cell.angle_gamma   90.00
#
_symmetry.space_group_name_H-M   'P 1'
#
loop_
_entity.id
_entity.type
_entity.pdbx_description
1 polymer ?
#
loop_
_entity_poly.entity_id
_entity_poly.type
_entity_poly.pdbx_seq_one_letter_code
_entity_poly.pdbx_strand_id
1 'polypeptide(L)'
;MAKIINNLEKFTQGLIDLISDTSEAGKKKLEQIFAKAHADYDEPKESYLWRWIYRYSRQRSDNFNKAEMDLKLPDPLLRLQTLQVFISDGNWTTTSANTRLLLGLIKAVPGYDKETDEYLRTHIIDALTPLLKEQIALVVKTQQNEIAVKAARQRELNLINQRKEKELDEIAWFDTEDAARAFAAKKTEKYAVYFVKNKTSWYMGWYDSTGKKELLLANKELQALLGKSVSIDDKNNAKIKAQCRILLESFLDKINLLKNPAPNDLEGLTSAFTLDEKTEALTWYDSLGRSHAIDLKRYPRAYEYLKTRDLSDKNNVLFFKSLLLRVSTRHAVDNEKQKSLLQLMQKRFSCELLFTNELPRLPAPRLGAYILTREKSLWVLYQWQDGAAKAVNTDAWEEYHTMLDGLGNIEPEAVQAEDKEKLRGLITKLSRIPAAVRVEEAVKPVLKINVAQFAALEKCLGGHAAKVKSTTKDEKETAYQQTDKKAVAEKKKKLVSQFSAVATLFGAQVIDEYRKPVNPVLNPVVIDDYMPPPPPPLENPDATPEDGEWLNEDEYYCTSPTT
;
A
#
# COMPACT_ATOMS: atom_id res chain seq x y z
N MET A 1 28.85 -34.58 56.26
CA MET A 1 28.30 -34.04 54.99
C MET A 1 29.06 -32.76 54.67
N ALA A 2 28.45 -31.77 54.02
CA ALA A 2 29.05 -30.43 53.94
C ALA A 2 28.70 -29.64 55.21
N LYS A 3 29.70 -28.94 55.78
CA LYS A 3 29.45 -27.93 56.81
C LYS A 3 28.86 -26.66 56.19
N ILE A 4 27.96 -26.01 56.93
CA ILE A 4 27.24 -24.83 56.44
C ILE A 4 28.20 -23.65 56.24
N ILE A 5 29.08 -23.41 57.23
CA ILE A 5 30.05 -22.30 57.23
C ILE A 5 31.03 -22.33 56.04
N ASN A 6 31.30 -23.51 55.47
CA ASN A 6 32.18 -23.68 54.31
C ASN A 6 31.48 -23.40 52.96
N ASN A 7 30.16 -23.17 52.95
CA ASN A 7 29.33 -23.14 51.74
C ASN A 7 28.22 -22.06 51.81
N LEU A 8 28.43 -20.98 52.57
CA LEU A 8 27.37 -20.02 52.94
C LEU A 8 26.58 -19.46 51.76
N GLU A 9 27.21 -19.12 50.62
CA GLU A 9 26.50 -18.64 49.42
C GLU A 9 25.51 -19.69 48.87
N LYS A 10 25.96 -20.93 48.71
CA LYS A 10 25.15 -22.06 48.22
C LYS A 10 24.07 -22.45 49.23
N PHE A 11 24.34 -22.30 50.52
CA PHE A 11 23.35 -22.47 51.57
C PHE A 11 22.28 -21.38 51.54
N THR A 12 22.68 -20.12 51.28
CA THR A 12 21.76 -18.98 51.14
C THR A 12 20.84 -19.14 49.92
N GLN A 13 21.37 -19.62 48.78
CA GLN A 13 20.53 -19.99 47.64
C GLN A 13 19.54 -21.10 48.01
N GLY A 14 19.99 -22.16 48.68
CA GLY A 14 19.12 -23.25 49.14
C GLY A 14 18.03 -22.83 50.14
N LEU A 15 18.24 -21.74 50.89
CA LEU A 15 17.18 -21.07 51.67
C LEU A 15 16.20 -20.34 50.76
N ILE A 16 16.68 -19.53 49.82
CA ILE A 16 15.82 -18.80 48.87
C ILE A 16 14.97 -19.76 48.03
N ASP A 17 15.53 -20.89 47.61
CA ASP A 17 14.82 -21.97 46.91
C ASP A 17 13.70 -22.54 47.81
N LEU A 18 13.98 -22.79 49.09
CA LEU A 18 13.00 -23.27 50.08
C LEU A 18 11.86 -22.26 50.35
N ILE A 19 12.15 -20.96 50.34
CA ILE A 19 11.16 -19.89 50.59
C ILE A 19 10.31 -19.62 49.34
N SER A 20 10.94 -19.71 48.17
CA SER A 20 10.34 -19.40 46.87
C SER A 20 9.62 -20.59 46.20
N ASP A 21 9.77 -21.81 46.73
CA ASP A 21 9.07 -23.00 46.25
C ASP A 21 7.56 -22.75 46.09
N THR A 22 7.06 -22.91 44.86
CA THR A 22 5.66 -22.67 44.50
C THR A 22 4.78 -23.90 44.68
N SER A 23 5.36 -25.07 44.91
CA SER A 23 4.65 -26.33 45.15
C SER A 23 3.86 -26.29 46.47
N GLU A 24 2.79 -27.10 46.56
CA GLU A 24 2.05 -27.24 47.82
C GLU A 24 2.90 -27.85 48.95
N ALA A 25 3.85 -28.72 48.62
CA ALA A 25 4.76 -29.32 49.58
C ALA A 25 5.71 -28.27 50.17
N GLY A 26 6.29 -27.41 49.32
CA GLY A 26 7.11 -26.27 49.75
C GLY A 26 6.34 -25.29 50.62
N LYS A 27 5.14 -24.87 50.18
CA LYS A 27 4.24 -23.99 50.95
C LYS A 27 3.91 -24.56 52.33
N LYS A 28 3.39 -25.79 52.40
CA LYS A 28 3.05 -26.46 53.68
C LYS A 28 4.28 -26.62 54.58
N LYS A 29 5.46 -26.90 54.02
CA LYS A 29 6.73 -26.97 54.76
C LYS A 29 7.15 -25.60 55.32
N LEU A 30 6.99 -24.53 54.54
CA LEU A 30 7.31 -23.16 54.96
C LEU A 30 6.33 -22.65 56.05
N GLU A 31 5.03 -22.89 55.87
CA GLU A 31 3.99 -22.65 56.88
C GLU A 31 4.30 -23.37 58.20
N GLN A 32 4.67 -24.65 58.15
CA GLN A 32 5.07 -25.43 59.33
C GLN A 32 6.32 -24.88 60.03
N ILE A 33 7.29 -24.35 59.28
CA ILE A 33 8.49 -23.73 59.86
C ILE A 33 8.13 -22.43 60.60
N PHE A 34 7.27 -21.59 60.01
CA PHE A 34 6.82 -20.35 60.65
C PHE A 34 5.95 -20.63 61.88
N ALA A 35 4.91 -21.45 61.76
CA ALA A 35 4.03 -21.81 62.87
C ALA A 35 4.79 -22.48 64.04
N LYS A 36 5.81 -23.29 63.73
CA LYS A 36 6.70 -23.83 64.77
C LYS A 36 7.58 -22.74 65.39
N ALA A 37 8.22 -21.88 64.59
CA ALA A 37 9.06 -20.79 65.11
C ALA A 37 8.27 -19.79 65.98
N HIS A 38 6.98 -19.60 65.67
CA HIS A 38 6.01 -18.80 66.43
C HIS A 38 5.66 -19.47 67.77
N ALA A 39 5.30 -20.76 67.76
CA ALA A 39 5.07 -21.53 68.99
C ALA A 39 6.32 -21.58 69.90
N ASP A 40 7.50 -21.85 69.32
CA ASP A 40 8.82 -21.78 69.97
C ASP A 40 9.13 -20.36 70.54
N TYR A 41 8.53 -19.30 69.98
CA TYR A 41 8.71 -17.93 70.45
C TYR A 41 7.79 -17.63 71.65
N ASP A 42 6.50 -17.96 71.55
CA ASP A 42 5.49 -17.65 72.58
C ASP A 42 5.39 -18.68 73.72
N GLU A 43 6.12 -19.81 73.64
CA GLU A 43 6.23 -20.83 74.69
C GLU A 43 6.50 -20.22 76.08
N PRO A 44 5.57 -20.33 77.04
CA PRO A 44 5.74 -19.76 78.37
C PRO A 44 6.63 -20.65 79.23
N LYS A 45 7.71 -20.09 79.79
CA LYS A 45 8.46 -20.76 80.86
C LYS A 45 7.53 -21.06 82.05
N GLU A 46 7.71 -22.23 82.65
CA GLU A 46 6.81 -22.85 83.65
C GLU A 46 6.55 -21.98 84.90
N SER A 47 7.42 -21.02 85.20
CA SER A 47 7.29 -20.12 86.35
C SER A 47 6.28 -18.99 86.12
N TYR A 48 5.29 -18.89 87.00
CA TYR A 48 4.22 -17.90 86.98
C TYR A 48 4.70 -16.44 86.88
N LEU A 49 5.76 -16.07 87.61
CA LEU A 49 6.36 -14.73 87.55
C LEU A 49 6.99 -14.45 86.18
N TRP A 50 7.70 -15.42 85.62
CA TRP A 50 8.29 -15.29 84.29
C TRP A 50 7.21 -15.22 83.21
N ARG A 51 6.07 -15.91 83.35
CA ARG A 51 4.94 -15.82 82.40
C ARG A 51 4.41 -14.39 82.23
N TRP A 52 4.42 -13.57 83.28
CA TRP A 52 4.06 -12.15 83.20
C TRP A 52 5.12 -11.32 82.44
N ILE A 53 6.40 -11.49 82.78
CA ILE A 53 7.54 -10.81 82.12
C ILE A 53 7.62 -11.19 80.63
N TYR A 54 7.37 -12.46 80.30
CA TYR A 54 7.31 -12.95 78.91
C TYR A 54 6.18 -12.27 78.13
N ARG A 55 4.96 -12.18 78.70
CA ARG A 55 3.83 -11.52 78.01
C ARG A 55 4.11 -10.07 77.61
N TYR A 56 4.89 -9.32 78.39
CA TYR A 56 5.26 -7.93 78.06
C TYR A 56 6.47 -7.80 77.12
N SER A 57 7.33 -8.83 77.04
CA SER A 57 8.54 -8.83 76.20
C SER A 57 8.39 -9.56 74.86
N ARG A 58 7.30 -10.32 74.65
CA ARG A 58 6.97 -11.03 73.40
C ARG A 58 6.18 -10.20 72.39
N GLN A 59 6.62 -8.97 72.13
CA GLN A 59 5.94 -7.98 71.28
C GLN A 59 5.94 -8.29 69.77
N ARG A 60 6.38 -9.49 69.33
CA ARG A 60 6.44 -9.86 67.90
C ARG A 60 5.57 -11.08 67.50
N SER A 61 4.67 -11.53 68.37
CA SER A 61 3.63 -12.51 68.02
C SER A 61 2.77 -12.00 66.83
N ASP A 62 2.36 -10.72 66.85
CA ASP A 62 1.61 -10.10 65.74
C ASP A 62 2.37 -10.10 64.40
N ASN A 63 3.70 -9.97 64.42
CA ASN A 63 4.52 -10.06 63.21
C ASN A 63 4.59 -11.50 62.68
N PHE A 64 4.49 -12.52 63.54
CA PHE A 64 4.35 -13.91 63.10
C PHE A 64 2.94 -14.15 62.53
N ASN A 65 1.88 -13.73 63.21
CA ASN A 65 0.50 -13.80 62.71
C ASN A 65 0.36 -13.18 61.32
N LYS A 66 0.94 -11.99 61.10
CA LYS A 66 0.98 -11.35 59.79
C LYS A 66 1.77 -12.16 58.77
N ALA A 67 2.99 -12.60 59.10
CA ALA A 67 3.81 -13.39 58.18
C ALA A 67 3.13 -14.71 57.79
N GLU A 68 2.49 -15.42 58.72
CA GLU A 68 1.72 -16.65 58.45
C GLU A 68 0.47 -16.41 57.60
N MET A 69 -0.07 -15.19 57.56
CA MET A 69 -1.12 -14.81 56.63
C MET A 69 -0.54 -14.52 55.24
N ASP A 70 0.49 -13.68 55.17
CA ASP A 70 1.15 -13.28 53.92
C ASP A 70 1.82 -14.48 53.21
N LEU A 71 2.27 -15.50 53.95
CA LEU A 71 2.85 -16.74 53.42
C LEU A 71 1.86 -17.67 52.71
N LYS A 72 0.55 -17.53 52.97
CA LYS A 72 -0.49 -18.30 52.26
C LYS A 72 -0.73 -17.78 50.84
N LEU A 73 -0.16 -16.61 50.50
CA LEU A 73 -0.26 -16.04 49.17
C LEU A 73 0.52 -16.90 48.15
N PRO A 74 -0.03 -17.12 46.94
CA PRO A 74 0.58 -18.02 45.96
C PRO A 74 1.94 -17.50 45.45
N ASP A 75 2.12 -16.17 45.42
CA ASP A 75 3.26 -15.47 44.85
C ASP A 75 4.54 -15.64 45.71
N PRO A 76 5.63 -16.25 45.18
CA PRO A 76 6.89 -16.36 45.91
C PRO A 76 7.60 -15.01 46.13
N LEU A 77 7.34 -13.99 45.30
CA LEU A 77 7.91 -12.65 45.48
C LEU A 77 7.43 -12.02 46.79
N LEU A 78 6.13 -12.12 47.08
CA LEU A 78 5.54 -11.63 48.33
C LEU A 78 6.06 -12.40 49.55
N ARG A 79 6.31 -13.71 49.41
CA ARG A 79 6.89 -14.53 50.50
C ARG A 79 8.34 -14.14 50.82
N LEU A 80 9.15 -13.87 49.79
CA LEU A 80 10.51 -13.35 49.95
C LEU A 80 10.52 -11.95 50.59
N GLN A 81 9.64 -11.04 50.15
CA GLN A 81 9.48 -9.71 50.76
C GLN A 81 9.00 -9.77 52.22
N THR A 82 8.03 -10.64 52.52
CA THR A 82 7.51 -10.88 53.88
C THR A 82 8.63 -11.32 54.81
N LEU A 83 9.45 -12.29 54.38
CA LEU A 83 10.62 -12.69 55.15
C LEU A 83 11.62 -11.53 55.31
N GLN A 84 11.92 -10.79 54.24
CA GLN A 84 12.87 -9.67 54.24
C GLN A 84 12.50 -8.60 55.29
N VAL A 85 11.21 -8.24 55.36
CA VAL A 85 10.67 -7.34 56.39
C VAL A 85 10.81 -7.98 57.77
N PHE A 86 10.33 -9.22 57.93
CA PHE A 86 10.37 -9.93 59.21
C PHE A 86 11.78 -10.01 59.82
N ILE A 87 12.82 -10.31 59.02
CA ILE A 87 14.22 -10.39 59.47
C ILE A 87 14.93 -9.03 59.55
N SER A 88 14.26 -7.95 59.15
CA SER A 88 14.78 -6.58 59.28
C SER A 88 14.31 -5.91 60.57
N ASP A 89 13.05 -6.08 60.94
CA ASP A 89 12.42 -5.38 62.07
C ASP A 89 12.73 -6.01 63.45
N GLY A 90 13.91 -6.62 63.63
CA GLY A 90 14.15 -7.49 64.80
C GLY A 90 15.62 -7.67 65.19
N ASN A 91 15.80 -7.97 66.48
CA ASN A 91 17.10 -8.31 67.06
C ASN A 91 17.44 -9.80 66.88
N TRP A 92 18.72 -10.12 67.02
CA TRP A 92 19.28 -11.48 66.82
C TRP A 92 19.70 -12.14 68.15
N THR A 93 19.05 -11.77 69.25
CA THR A 93 19.30 -12.39 70.56
C THR A 93 18.89 -13.87 70.53
N THR A 94 19.45 -14.68 71.43
CA THR A 94 19.29 -16.15 71.44
C THR A 94 17.84 -16.62 71.54
N THR A 95 16.93 -15.78 72.01
CA THR A 95 15.49 -16.06 72.20
C THR A 95 14.57 -15.26 71.27
N SER A 96 15.10 -14.50 70.29
CA SER A 96 14.31 -13.61 69.44
C SER A 96 13.46 -14.34 68.38
N ALA A 97 12.50 -13.63 67.81
CA ALA A 97 11.65 -14.11 66.72
C ALA A 97 12.49 -14.47 65.48
N ASN A 98 13.39 -13.58 65.07
CA ASN A 98 14.29 -13.77 63.93
C ASN A 98 15.18 -15.00 64.12
N THR A 99 15.76 -15.16 65.32
CA THR A 99 16.65 -16.29 65.66
C THR A 99 15.90 -17.62 65.66
N ARG A 100 14.69 -17.69 66.24
CA ARG A 100 13.85 -18.90 66.21
C ARG A 100 13.47 -19.27 64.77
N LEU A 101 13.04 -18.30 63.97
CA LEU A 101 12.66 -18.52 62.58
C LEU A 101 13.84 -18.99 61.73
N LEU A 102 14.99 -18.31 61.82
CA LEU A 102 16.16 -18.66 61.00
C LEU A 102 16.75 -20.02 61.40
N LEU A 103 16.73 -20.41 62.69
CA LEU A 103 17.06 -21.78 63.11
C LEU A 103 16.11 -22.82 62.47
N GLY A 104 14.81 -22.53 62.38
CA GLY A 104 13.83 -23.39 61.73
C GLY A 104 14.09 -23.54 60.22
N LEU A 105 14.37 -22.43 59.54
CA LEU A 105 14.71 -22.40 58.11
C LEU A 105 16.03 -23.12 57.81
N ILE A 106 17.10 -22.85 58.58
CA ILE A 106 18.41 -23.53 58.46
C ILE A 106 18.25 -25.05 58.52
N LYS A 107 17.54 -25.56 59.54
CA LYS A 107 17.33 -27.00 59.76
C LYS A 107 16.47 -27.67 58.68
N ALA A 108 15.79 -26.89 57.84
CA ALA A 108 14.92 -27.36 56.78
C ALA A 108 15.62 -27.49 55.41
N VAL A 109 16.86 -26.98 55.26
CA VAL A 109 17.68 -27.14 54.06
C VAL A 109 18.35 -28.52 54.06
N PRO A 110 18.14 -29.38 53.04
CA PRO A 110 18.75 -30.71 52.98
C PRO A 110 20.24 -30.66 52.56
N GLY A 111 20.99 -31.71 52.90
CA GLY A 111 22.35 -31.95 52.40
C GLY A 111 23.51 -31.47 53.28
N TYR A 112 23.22 -30.81 54.40
CA TYR A 112 24.21 -30.30 55.35
C TYR A 112 24.22 -31.08 56.67
N ASP A 113 25.32 -31.02 57.41
CA ASP A 113 25.41 -31.66 58.73
C ASP A 113 24.48 -31.00 59.77
N LYS A 114 23.95 -31.82 60.70
CA LYS A 114 23.09 -31.35 61.79
C LYS A 114 23.92 -30.72 62.90
N GLU A 115 24.28 -29.46 62.71
CA GLU A 115 24.97 -28.63 63.69
C GLU A 115 24.05 -28.24 64.88
N THR A 116 24.62 -27.93 66.05
CA THR A 116 23.84 -27.61 67.27
C THR A 116 23.26 -26.21 67.22
N ASP A 117 22.11 -25.98 67.86
CA ASP A 117 21.46 -24.67 67.94
C ASP A 117 22.32 -23.57 68.58
N GLU A 118 23.35 -23.95 69.35
CA GLU A 118 24.35 -23.03 69.88
C GLU A 118 25.34 -22.61 68.78
N TYR A 119 25.96 -23.58 68.10
CA TYR A 119 26.87 -23.35 66.98
C TYR A 119 26.21 -22.58 65.82
N LEU A 120 24.97 -22.93 65.48
CA LEU A 120 24.16 -22.22 64.48
C LEU A 120 23.94 -20.75 64.88
N ARG A 121 23.70 -20.46 66.16
CA ARG A 121 23.54 -19.09 66.66
C ARG A 121 24.84 -18.31 66.68
N THR A 122 25.96 -18.89 67.10
CA THR A 122 27.23 -18.17 67.30
C THR A 122 28.12 -18.08 66.05
N HIS A 123 27.92 -18.94 65.05
CA HIS A 123 28.82 -19.01 63.88
C HIS A 123 28.13 -19.00 62.52
N ILE A 124 26.85 -19.38 62.43
CA ILE A 124 26.11 -19.41 61.15
C ILE A 124 25.23 -18.17 60.98
N ILE A 125 24.36 -17.85 61.96
CA ILE A 125 23.34 -16.81 61.82
C ILE A 125 23.94 -15.43 61.51
N ASP A 126 24.99 -15.01 62.20
CA ASP A 126 25.61 -13.69 62.00
C ASP A 126 26.26 -13.54 60.61
N ALA A 127 26.87 -14.61 60.08
CA ALA A 127 27.49 -14.62 58.75
C ALA A 127 26.46 -14.79 57.61
N LEU A 128 25.38 -15.53 57.88
CA LEU A 128 24.31 -15.84 56.93
C LEU A 128 23.33 -14.67 56.74
N THR A 129 23.03 -13.93 57.80
CA THR A 129 22.06 -12.83 57.79
C THR A 129 22.32 -11.74 56.73
N PRO A 130 23.54 -11.19 56.57
CA PRO A 130 23.81 -10.19 55.53
C PRO A 130 23.64 -10.78 54.13
N LEU A 131 24.20 -11.97 53.86
CA LEU A 131 24.10 -12.65 52.56
C LEU A 131 22.64 -12.93 52.19
N LEU A 132 21.83 -13.40 53.15
CA LEU A 132 20.40 -13.66 52.94
C LEU A 132 19.63 -12.38 52.63
N LYS A 133 19.91 -11.27 53.33
CA LYS A 133 19.29 -9.96 53.05
C LYS A 133 19.67 -9.43 51.67
N GLU A 134 20.93 -9.54 51.27
CA GLU A 134 21.41 -9.10 49.97
C GLU A 134 20.84 -9.94 48.82
N GLN A 135 20.90 -11.26 48.90
CA GLN A 135 20.37 -12.15 47.86
C GLN A 135 18.84 -12.03 47.73
N ILE A 136 18.09 -11.91 48.84
CA ILE A 136 16.64 -11.64 48.75
C ILE A 136 16.38 -10.29 48.07
N ALA A 137 17.09 -9.22 48.44
CA ALA A 137 16.93 -7.90 47.81
C ALA A 137 17.24 -7.94 46.30
N LEU A 138 18.27 -8.70 45.90
CA LEU A 138 18.64 -8.90 44.50
C LEU A 138 17.56 -9.64 43.72
N VAL A 139 17.01 -10.74 44.25
CA VAL A 139 15.92 -11.51 43.62
C VAL A 139 14.65 -10.67 43.52
N VAL A 140 14.25 -9.98 44.59
CA VAL A 140 13.09 -9.09 44.63
C VAL A 140 13.18 -8.00 43.56
N LYS A 141 14.32 -7.30 43.49
CA LYS A 141 14.59 -6.25 42.50
C LYS A 141 14.59 -6.79 41.06
N THR A 142 15.14 -7.98 40.84
CA THR A 142 15.19 -8.62 39.52
C THR A 142 13.79 -8.99 39.03
N GLN A 143 12.97 -9.61 39.88
CA GLN A 143 11.59 -9.97 39.52
C GLN A 143 10.70 -8.73 39.32
N GLN A 144 10.85 -7.69 40.15
CA GLN A 144 10.17 -6.40 39.94
C GLN A 144 10.52 -5.77 38.59
N ASN A 145 11.80 -5.77 38.20
CA ASN A 145 12.25 -5.27 36.90
C ASN A 145 11.64 -6.10 35.74
N GLU A 146 11.62 -7.42 35.84
CA GLU A 146 10.97 -8.28 34.83
C GLU A 146 9.48 -7.97 34.68
N ILE A 147 8.75 -7.82 35.80
CA ILE A 147 7.32 -7.49 35.79
C ILE A 147 7.10 -6.11 35.14
N ALA A 148 7.93 -5.11 35.47
CA ALA A 148 7.88 -3.79 34.86
C ALA A 148 8.14 -3.83 33.35
N VAL A 149 9.14 -4.59 32.88
CA VAL A 149 9.45 -4.76 31.45
C VAL A 149 8.32 -5.49 30.71
N LYS A 150 7.75 -6.56 31.30
CA LYS A 150 6.60 -7.29 30.76
C LYS A 150 5.37 -6.37 30.65
N ALA A 151 5.09 -5.56 31.67
CA ALA A 151 3.99 -4.59 31.68
C ALA A 151 4.20 -3.44 30.68
N ALA A 152 5.42 -2.91 30.53
CA ALA A 152 5.75 -1.89 29.54
C ALA A 152 5.52 -2.42 28.11
N ARG A 153 6.06 -3.60 27.79
CA ARG A 153 5.88 -4.25 26.49
C ARG A 153 4.40 -4.54 26.19
N GLN A 154 3.60 -4.92 27.18
CA GLN A 154 2.16 -5.10 26.98
C GLN A 154 1.43 -3.78 26.69
N ARG A 155 1.82 -2.67 27.32
CA ARG A 155 1.28 -1.33 27.01
C ARG A 155 1.63 -0.91 25.58
N GLU A 156 2.86 -1.16 25.12
CA GLU A 156 3.27 -0.91 23.74
C GLU A 156 2.46 -1.74 22.73
N LEU A 157 2.28 -3.04 22.98
CA LEU A 157 1.46 -3.90 22.13
C LEU A 157 -0.01 -3.43 22.08
N ASN A 158 -0.59 -3.04 23.22
CA ASN A 158 -1.94 -2.49 23.27
C ASN A 158 -2.06 -1.18 22.47
N LEU A 159 -1.08 -0.27 22.57
CA LEU A 159 -1.04 0.97 21.78
C LEU A 159 -0.88 0.71 20.27
N ILE A 160 -0.08 -0.28 19.89
CA ILE A 160 0.08 -0.70 18.48
C ILE A 160 -1.23 -1.29 17.94
N ASN A 161 -1.95 -2.09 18.73
CA ASN A 161 -3.23 -2.65 18.32
C ASN A 161 -4.30 -1.56 18.22
N GLN A 162 -4.39 -0.64 19.18
CA GLN A 162 -5.33 0.49 19.14
C GLN A 162 -5.10 1.42 17.94
N ARG A 163 -3.84 1.60 17.49
CA ARG A 163 -3.53 2.33 16.25
C ARG A 163 -4.07 1.59 15.03
N LYS A 164 -3.81 0.28 14.91
CA LYS A 164 -4.33 -0.55 13.82
C LYS A 164 -5.85 -0.59 13.78
N GLU A 165 -6.52 -0.65 14.93
CA GLU A 165 -7.99 -0.62 15.03
C GLU A 165 -8.55 0.70 14.46
N LYS A 166 -7.93 1.85 14.79
CA LYS A 166 -8.28 3.15 14.19
C LYS A 166 -8.03 3.18 12.68
N GLU A 167 -6.86 2.70 12.22
CA GLU A 167 -6.50 2.61 10.80
C GLU A 167 -7.46 1.72 9.97
N LEU A 168 -8.18 0.80 10.62
CA LEU A 168 -9.19 -0.09 10.01
C LEU A 168 -10.62 0.46 10.15
N ASP A 169 -10.89 1.27 11.17
CA ASP A 169 -12.19 1.95 11.33
C ASP A 169 -12.40 3.07 10.29
N GLU A 170 -11.33 3.59 9.68
CA GLU A 170 -11.36 4.46 8.51
C GLU A 170 -12.04 3.85 7.27
N ILE A 171 -12.20 2.52 7.22
CA ILE A 171 -12.83 1.81 6.08
C ILE A 171 -14.18 1.24 6.51
N ALA A 172 -15.24 1.77 5.90
CA ALA A 172 -16.60 1.27 6.02
C ALA A 172 -16.91 0.37 4.81
N TRP A 173 -17.04 -0.93 5.05
CA TRP A 173 -17.35 -1.93 4.03
C TRP A 173 -18.85 -2.26 4.06
N PHE A 174 -19.48 -2.29 2.88
CA PHE A 174 -20.87 -2.65 2.65
C PHE A 174 -21.00 -3.74 1.57
N ASP A 175 -22.06 -4.54 1.62
CA ASP A 175 -22.30 -5.62 0.64
C ASP A 175 -22.87 -5.11 -0.69
N THR A 176 -23.55 -3.95 -0.68
CA THR A 176 -24.21 -3.38 -1.86
C THR A 176 -23.63 -2.02 -2.23
N GLU A 177 -23.66 -1.71 -3.53
CA GLU A 177 -23.20 -0.42 -4.05
C GLU A 177 -23.99 0.75 -3.48
N ASP A 178 -25.32 0.60 -3.38
CA ASP A 178 -26.21 1.68 -2.94
C ASP A 178 -26.07 1.99 -1.44
N ALA A 179 -25.76 0.98 -0.60
CA ALA A 179 -25.43 1.21 0.81
C ALA A 179 -24.10 1.99 0.96
N ALA A 180 -23.06 1.61 0.20
CA ALA A 180 -21.80 2.34 0.18
C ALA A 180 -21.98 3.78 -0.33
N ARG A 181 -22.80 3.98 -1.36
CA ARG A 181 -23.15 5.30 -1.92
C ARG A 181 -23.91 6.16 -0.92
N ALA A 182 -24.92 5.60 -0.25
CA ALA A 182 -25.72 6.29 0.75
C ALA A 182 -24.91 6.65 2.00
N PHE A 183 -23.92 5.85 2.37
CA PHE A 183 -22.98 6.18 3.44
C PHE A 183 -22.03 7.33 3.03
N ALA A 184 -21.38 7.24 1.87
CA ALA A 184 -20.49 8.30 1.37
C ALA A 184 -21.21 9.65 1.17
N ALA A 185 -22.50 9.62 0.79
CA ALA A 185 -23.34 10.82 0.68
C ALA A 185 -23.47 11.60 2.01
N LYS A 186 -23.33 10.95 3.17
CA LYS A 186 -23.36 11.58 4.50
C LYS A 186 -22.10 12.41 4.83
N LYS A 187 -21.14 12.51 3.90
CA LYS A 187 -19.85 13.21 4.06
C LYS A 187 -19.00 12.71 5.25
N THR A 188 -19.02 11.41 5.52
CA THR A 188 -18.12 10.80 6.49
C THR A 188 -16.66 10.88 6.03
N GLU A 189 -15.72 11.04 6.95
CA GLU A 189 -14.28 10.97 6.65
C GLU A 189 -13.79 9.54 6.35
N LYS A 190 -14.67 8.54 6.53
CA LYS A 190 -14.41 7.12 6.25
C LYS A 190 -14.62 6.77 4.79
N TYR A 191 -13.73 5.94 4.23
CA TYR A 191 -13.84 5.41 2.87
C TYR A 191 -14.94 4.35 2.81
N ALA A 192 -15.96 4.58 1.96
CA ALA A 192 -17.02 3.60 1.71
C ALA A 192 -16.59 2.64 0.60
N VAL A 193 -16.50 1.34 0.91
CA VAL A 193 -16.07 0.29 -0.02
C VAL A 193 -17.10 -0.83 -0.14
N TYR A 194 -17.17 -1.46 -1.31
CA TYR A 194 -18.00 -2.63 -1.59
C TYR A 194 -17.32 -3.49 -2.67
N PHE A 195 -17.77 -4.74 -2.84
CA PHE A 195 -17.13 -5.68 -3.77
C PHE A 195 -18.05 -6.12 -4.90
N VAL A 196 -17.50 -6.16 -6.11
CA VAL A 196 -18.18 -6.65 -7.32
C VAL A 196 -17.32 -7.74 -7.96
N LYS A 197 -17.94 -8.86 -8.33
CA LYS A 197 -17.29 -9.95 -9.06
C LYS A 197 -17.55 -9.79 -10.55
N ASN A 198 -16.51 -9.68 -11.37
CA ASN A 198 -16.62 -9.69 -12.82
C ASN A 198 -15.88 -10.92 -13.37
N LYS A 199 -16.66 -11.89 -13.86
CA LYS A 199 -16.21 -13.22 -14.31
C LYS A 199 -15.38 -13.93 -13.22
N THR A 200 -14.06 -13.85 -13.30
CA THR A 200 -13.09 -14.52 -12.41
C THR A 200 -12.43 -13.58 -11.40
N SER A 201 -12.56 -12.25 -11.55
CA SER A 201 -11.84 -11.27 -10.73
C SER A 201 -12.78 -10.47 -9.83
N TRP A 202 -12.33 -10.23 -8.60
CA TRP A 202 -12.96 -9.29 -7.68
C TRP A 202 -12.47 -7.87 -7.93
N TYR A 203 -13.38 -6.91 -7.84
CA TYR A 203 -13.11 -5.49 -7.87
C TYR A 203 -13.66 -4.85 -6.59
N MET A 204 -12.86 -3.98 -5.97
CA MET A 204 -13.30 -3.09 -4.91
C MET A 204 -13.84 -1.82 -5.56
N GLY A 205 -15.15 -1.62 -5.49
CA GLY A 205 -15.73 -0.31 -5.73
C GLY A 205 -15.52 0.53 -4.48
N TRP A 206 -15.04 1.77 -4.64
CA TRP A 206 -14.96 2.72 -3.54
C TRP A 206 -15.59 4.05 -3.94
N TYR A 207 -16.21 4.70 -2.96
CA TYR A 207 -16.67 6.08 -3.08
C TYR A 207 -15.66 6.99 -2.42
N ASP A 208 -15.22 8.01 -3.15
CA ASP A 208 -14.30 9.01 -2.63
C ASP A 208 -14.98 10.02 -1.70
N SER A 209 -14.16 10.89 -1.12
CA SER A 209 -14.55 12.05 -0.30
C SER A 209 -15.40 13.10 -1.00
N THR A 210 -15.76 12.91 -2.28
CA THR A 210 -16.72 13.71 -3.06
C THR A 210 -18.01 12.97 -3.39
N GLY A 211 -18.11 11.67 -3.08
CA GLY A 211 -19.24 10.80 -3.42
C GLY A 211 -19.17 10.22 -4.83
N LYS A 212 -18.02 10.28 -5.51
CA LYS A 212 -17.82 9.66 -6.83
C LYS A 212 -17.22 8.27 -6.70
N LYS A 213 -17.77 7.35 -7.50
CA LYS A 213 -17.37 5.95 -7.60
C LYS A 213 -16.09 5.80 -8.43
N GLU A 214 -15.16 5.01 -7.92
CA GLU A 214 -13.99 4.50 -8.62
C GLU A 214 -13.93 2.97 -8.43
N LEU A 215 -13.36 2.24 -9.39
CA LEU A 215 -13.34 0.77 -9.38
C LEU A 215 -11.91 0.23 -9.47
N LEU A 216 -11.44 -0.42 -8.40
CA LEU A 216 -10.08 -0.94 -8.28
C LEU A 216 -10.07 -2.47 -8.37
N LEU A 217 -9.18 -3.03 -9.20
CA LEU A 217 -8.98 -4.48 -9.26
C LEU A 217 -8.37 -4.96 -7.94
N ALA A 218 -8.99 -5.96 -7.30
CA ALA A 218 -8.49 -6.50 -6.04
C ALA A 218 -7.09 -7.13 -6.22
N ASN A 219 -6.18 -6.90 -5.26
CA ASN A 219 -4.86 -7.54 -5.28
C ASN A 219 -4.97 -9.06 -5.01
N LYS A 220 -3.87 -9.82 -5.15
CA LYS A 220 -3.89 -11.28 -5.00
C LYS A 220 -4.38 -11.75 -3.62
N GLU A 221 -4.01 -11.03 -2.57
CA GLU A 221 -4.36 -11.38 -1.18
C GLU A 221 -5.84 -11.08 -0.89
N LEU A 222 -6.35 -9.95 -1.36
CA LEU A 222 -7.76 -9.59 -1.30
C LEU A 222 -8.63 -10.54 -2.14
N GLN A 223 -8.18 -10.94 -3.34
CA GLN A 223 -8.87 -11.97 -4.13
C GLN A 223 -8.91 -13.34 -3.41
N ALA A 224 -7.85 -13.71 -2.68
CA ALA A 224 -7.84 -14.93 -1.87
C ALA A 224 -8.79 -14.83 -0.65
N LEU A 225 -8.85 -13.67 0.02
CA LEU A 225 -9.77 -13.43 1.14
C LEU A 225 -11.24 -13.38 0.72
N LEU A 226 -11.56 -12.81 -0.45
CA LEU A 226 -12.92 -12.76 -1.01
C LEU A 226 -13.35 -14.08 -1.69
N GLY A 227 -12.40 -14.96 -2.00
CA GLY A 227 -12.62 -16.35 -2.39
C GLY A 227 -13.68 -16.55 -3.49
N LYS A 228 -14.58 -17.51 -3.28
CA LYS A 228 -15.73 -17.76 -4.18
C LYS A 228 -16.91 -16.82 -3.91
N SER A 229 -17.17 -16.49 -2.65
CA SER A 229 -18.28 -15.68 -2.16
C SER A 229 -17.81 -14.81 -1.00
N VAL A 230 -18.38 -13.61 -0.88
CA VAL A 230 -18.10 -12.68 0.23
C VAL A 230 -18.83 -13.18 1.48
N SER A 231 -18.21 -14.09 2.22
CA SER A 231 -18.71 -14.51 3.53
C SER A 231 -18.20 -13.55 4.58
N ILE A 232 -19.10 -12.87 5.30
CA ILE A 232 -18.76 -12.01 6.43
C ILE A 232 -18.39 -12.90 7.63
N ASP A 233 -17.14 -13.33 7.66
CA ASP A 233 -16.53 -14.01 8.80
C ASP A 233 -15.65 -12.96 9.52
N ASP A 234 -16.00 -12.55 10.75
CA ASP A 234 -15.37 -11.42 11.46
C ASP A 234 -13.85 -11.57 11.59
N LYS A 235 -13.39 -12.82 11.70
CA LYS A 235 -11.98 -13.23 11.71
C LYS A 235 -11.19 -12.80 10.46
N ASN A 236 -11.88 -12.52 9.35
CA ASN A 236 -11.31 -12.03 8.11
C ASN A 236 -11.66 -10.55 7.82
N ASN A 237 -12.70 -9.98 8.45
CA ASN A 237 -13.12 -8.58 8.27
C ASN A 237 -11.95 -7.59 8.44
N ALA A 238 -11.19 -7.71 9.55
CA ALA A 238 -10.00 -6.89 9.79
C ALA A 238 -8.90 -7.05 8.71
N LYS A 239 -8.73 -8.25 8.14
CA LYS A 239 -7.75 -8.50 7.06
C LYS A 239 -8.23 -7.94 5.72
N ILE A 240 -9.52 -8.08 5.41
CA ILE A 240 -10.15 -7.53 4.22
C ILE A 240 -10.00 -6.00 4.25
N LYS A 241 -10.37 -5.34 5.36
CA LYS A 241 -10.15 -3.90 5.57
C LYS A 241 -8.69 -3.49 5.42
N ALA A 242 -7.73 -4.24 5.98
CA ALA A 242 -6.30 -3.96 5.80
C ALA A 242 -5.87 -4.02 4.33
N GLN A 243 -6.37 -5.00 3.57
CA GLN A 243 -6.08 -5.11 2.13
C GLN A 243 -6.79 -4.05 1.29
N CYS A 244 -8.02 -3.64 1.65
CA CYS A 244 -8.67 -2.46 1.08
C CYS A 244 -7.81 -1.20 1.29
N ARG A 245 -7.25 -1.03 2.50
CA ARG A 245 -6.35 0.08 2.81
C ARG A 245 -5.11 0.07 1.91
N ILE A 246 -4.42 -1.07 1.81
CA ILE A 246 -3.23 -1.22 0.94
C ILE A 246 -3.59 -0.94 -0.54
N LEU A 247 -4.77 -1.36 -1.00
CA LEU A 247 -5.25 -1.09 -2.35
C LEU A 247 -5.60 0.39 -2.59
N LEU A 248 -6.16 1.09 -1.60
CA LEU A 248 -6.39 2.54 -1.65
C LEU A 248 -5.06 3.31 -1.60
N GLU A 249 -4.15 2.99 -0.68
CA GLU A 249 -2.83 3.62 -0.57
C GLU A 249 -2.04 3.47 -1.88
N SER A 250 -1.93 2.25 -2.42
CA SER A 250 -1.24 2.01 -3.70
C SER A 250 -1.94 2.59 -4.94
N PHE A 251 -3.22 2.96 -4.86
CA PHE A 251 -3.89 3.73 -5.90
C PHE A 251 -3.59 5.23 -5.76
N LEU A 252 -3.70 5.78 -4.56
CA LEU A 252 -3.50 7.19 -4.25
C LEU A 252 -2.02 7.60 -4.32
N ASP A 253 -1.07 6.70 -4.08
CA ASP A 253 0.37 6.99 -4.21
C ASP A 253 0.85 7.19 -5.66
N LYS A 254 -0.01 6.94 -6.65
CA LYS A 254 0.18 7.42 -8.03
C LYS A 254 0.01 8.94 -8.15
N ILE A 255 -0.61 9.57 -7.16
CA ILE A 255 -0.69 11.03 -7.02
C ILE A 255 0.56 11.48 -6.27
N ASN A 256 1.54 11.93 -7.04
CA ASN A 256 2.71 12.64 -6.52
C ASN A 256 2.23 13.96 -5.88
N LEU A 257 2.48 14.13 -4.58
CA LEU A 257 2.21 15.35 -3.82
C LEU A 257 3.44 15.69 -2.98
N LEU A 258 4.09 16.80 -3.30
CA LEU A 258 5.17 17.37 -2.50
C LEU A 258 4.63 18.50 -1.61
N LYS A 259 5.07 18.57 -0.37
CA LYS A 259 4.71 19.62 0.60
C LYS A 259 5.95 20.45 0.91
N ASN A 260 5.82 21.77 0.80
CA ASN A 260 6.89 22.76 0.91
C ASN A 260 8.20 22.37 0.17
N PRO A 261 8.15 21.94 -1.11
CA PRO A 261 9.34 21.51 -1.85
C PRO A 261 10.40 22.61 -1.93
N ALA A 262 11.68 22.22 -1.82
CA ALA A 262 12.79 23.11 -2.10
C ALA A 262 12.87 23.41 -3.61
N PRO A 263 13.52 24.51 -4.05
CA PRO A 263 13.65 24.83 -5.47
C PRO A 263 14.25 23.69 -6.31
N ASN A 264 15.17 22.90 -5.73
CA ASN A 264 15.80 21.76 -6.36
C ASN A 264 14.81 20.59 -6.60
N ASP A 265 13.81 20.42 -5.74
CA ASP A 265 12.80 19.35 -5.86
C ASP A 265 11.80 19.61 -7.01
N LEU A 266 11.79 20.85 -7.53
CA LEU A 266 10.99 21.28 -8.67
C LEU A 266 11.70 21.03 -10.01
N GLU A 267 13.01 20.79 -10.02
CA GLU A 267 13.78 20.61 -11.27
C GLU A 267 13.44 19.27 -11.95
N GLY A 268 12.78 19.34 -13.11
CA GLY A 268 12.36 18.16 -13.85
C GLY A 268 11.15 17.44 -13.25
N LEU A 269 10.49 18.03 -12.26
CA LEU A 269 9.24 17.51 -11.69
C LEU A 269 8.14 17.43 -12.75
N THR A 270 7.52 16.25 -12.92
CA THR A 270 6.47 16.03 -13.93
C THR A 270 5.29 15.26 -13.36
N SER A 271 4.08 15.63 -13.79
CA SER A 271 2.81 15.01 -13.37
C SER A 271 2.67 14.93 -11.83
N ALA A 272 2.88 16.05 -11.14
CA ALA A 272 2.88 16.11 -9.68
C ALA A 272 2.20 17.38 -9.15
N PHE A 273 1.58 17.26 -7.98
CA PHE A 273 1.11 18.40 -7.20
C PHE A 273 2.21 18.87 -6.25
N THR A 274 2.30 20.17 -6.05
CA THR A 274 3.08 20.82 -5.00
C THR A 274 2.16 21.68 -4.15
N LEU A 275 2.32 21.61 -2.84
CA LEU A 275 1.62 22.46 -1.88
C LEU A 275 2.63 23.31 -1.11
N ASP A 276 2.47 24.62 -1.12
CA ASP A 276 3.05 25.52 -0.12
C ASP A 276 2.02 25.74 1.01
N GLU A 277 2.33 25.22 2.19
CA GLU A 277 1.48 25.28 3.37
C GLU A 277 1.44 26.69 3.99
N LYS A 278 2.40 27.57 3.69
CA LYS A 278 2.44 28.96 4.19
C LYS A 278 1.53 29.89 3.40
N THR A 279 1.33 29.61 2.11
CA THR A 279 0.50 30.42 1.20
C THR A 279 -0.82 29.75 0.82
N GLU A 280 -1.10 28.55 1.36
CA GLU A 280 -2.21 27.68 0.97
C GLU A 280 -2.24 27.36 -0.54
N ALA A 281 -1.09 27.48 -1.22
CA ALA A 281 -1.02 27.46 -2.67
C ALA A 281 -0.77 26.04 -3.22
N LEU A 282 -1.79 25.46 -3.85
CA LEU A 282 -1.68 24.24 -4.64
C LEU A 282 -1.26 24.58 -6.07
N THR A 283 -0.23 23.90 -6.59
CA THR A 283 0.25 24.02 -7.98
C THR A 283 0.40 22.63 -8.59
N TRP A 284 0.06 22.47 -9.86
CA TRP A 284 0.23 21.23 -10.62
C TRP A 284 1.34 21.39 -11.66
N TYR A 285 2.27 20.45 -11.68
CA TYR A 285 3.32 20.33 -12.69
C TYR A 285 2.87 19.32 -13.75
N ASP A 286 2.77 19.76 -15.01
CA ASP A 286 2.37 18.90 -16.12
C ASP A 286 3.47 17.93 -16.56
N SER A 287 3.21 17.12 -17.59
CA SER A 287 4.18 16.17 -18.15
C SER A 287 5.34 16.82 -18.92
N LEU A 288 5.34 18.15 -19.05
CA LEU A 288 6.42 18.97 -19.62
C LEU A 288 7.16 19.78 -18.53
N GLY A 289 6.82 19.58 -17.25
CA GLY A 289 7.40 20.28 -16.11
C GLY A 289 6.96 21.73 -15.96
N ARG A 290 5.85 22.14 -16.58
CA ARG A 290 5.30 23.50 -16.40
C ARG A 290 4.37 23.53 -15.19
N SER A 291 4.52 24.56 -14.37
CA SER A 291 3.69 24.82 -13.20
C SER A 291 2.40 25.55 -13.56
N HIS A 292 1.29 25.07 -12.98
CA HIS A 292 -0.06 25.60 -13.17
C HIS A 292 -0.71 25.81 -11.81
N ALA A 293 -0.88 27.05 -11.39
CA ALA A 293 -1.49 27.39 -10.11
C ALA A 293 -2.96 26.99 -10.06
N ILE A 294 -3.41 26.40 -8.95
CA ILE A 294 -4.76 25.88 -8.78
C ILE A 294 -5.52 26.71 -7.74
N ASP A 295 -6.60 27.34 -8.21
CA ASP A 295 -7.55 28.08 -7.38
C ASP A 295 -8.37 27.12 -6.49
N LEU A 296 -7.88 26.87 -5.26
CA LEU A 296 -8.54 26.02 -4.27
C LEU A 296 -9.96 26.48 -3.89
N LYS A 297 -10.35 27.74 -4.16
CA LYS A 297 -11.71 28.23 -3.91
C LYS A 297 -12.76 27.51 -4.77
N ARG A 298 -12.35 26.92 -5.90
CA ARG A 298 -13.17 26.04 -6.75
C ARG A 298 -13.35 24.63 -6.18
N TYR A 299 -12.59 24.29 -5.14
CA TYR A 299 -12.52 22.98 -4.51
C TYR A 299 -12.73 23.10 -3.00
N PRO A 300 -13.91 23.59 -2.53
CA PRO A 300 -14.11 24.00 -1.14
C PRO A 300 -13.80 22.90 -0.11
N ARG A 301 -14.09 21.62 -0.40
CA ARG A 301 -13.71 20.50 0.49
C ARG A 301 -12.19 20.37 0.65
N ALA A 302 -11.41 20.58 -0.41
CA ALA A 302 -9.94 20.55 -0.34
C ALA A 302 -9.39 21.77 0.43
N TYR A 303 -10.01 22.94 0.22
CA TYR A 303 -9.63 24.17 0.92
C TYR A 303 -9.94 24.12 2.43
N GLU A 304 -11.12 23.64 2.80
CA GLU A 304 -11.56 23.43 4.19
C GLU A 304 -10.71 22.37 4.90
N TYR A 305 -10.41 21.25 4.22
CA TYR A 305 -9.57 20.19 4.78
C TYR A 305 -8.14 20.66 5.09
N LEU A 306 -7.55 21.42 4.17
CA LEU A 306 -6.19 21.96 4.29
C LEU A 306 -6.05 22.97 5.44
N LYS A 307 -7.14 23.62 5.86
CA LYS A 307 -7.19 24.52 7.02
C LYS A 307 -7.46 23.83 8.36
N THR A 308 -8.10 22.67 8.32
CA THR A 308 -8.62 22.00 9.54
C THR A 308 -7.79 20.78 9.96
N ARG A 309 -6.94 20.25 9.07
CA ARG A 309 -6.14 19.04 9.30
C ARG A 309 -4.66 19.26 9.05
N ASP A 310 -3.84 18.84 10.00
CA ASP A 310 -2.40 18.76 9.84
C ASP A 310 -2.05 17.65 8.82
N LEU A 311 -1.40 18.03 7.72
CA LEU A 311 -0.93 17.11 6.70
C LEU A 311 0.37 16.39 7.09
N SER A 312 0.93 16.58 8.29
CA SER A 312 2.01 15.74 8.81
C SER A 312 1.57 14.27 8.98
N ASP A 313 0.29 14.04 9.30
CA ASP A 313 -0.32 12.72 9.41
C ASP A 313 -0.50 12.07 8.03
N LYS A 314 0.00 10.85 7.87
CA LYS A 314 -0.14 10.03 6.66
C LYS A 314 -1.61 9.84 6.27
N ASN A 315 -2.51 9.68 7.24
CA ASN A 315 -3.93 9.42 6.99
C ASN A 315 -4.60 10.67 6.41
N ASN A 316 -4.22 11.86 6.89
CA ASN A 316 -4.67 13.13 6.33
C ASN A 316 -4.09 13.39 4.93
N VAL A 317 -2.83 13.01 4.67
CA VAL A 317 -2.24 13.05 3.31
C VAL A 317 -3.02 12.16 2.34
N LEU A 318 -3.39 10.95 2.74
CA LEU A 318 -4.17 10.01 1.91
C LEU A 318 -5.58 10.58 1.60
N PHE A 319 -6.27 11.11 2.61
CA PHE A 319 -7.57 11.73 2.40
C PHE A 319 -7.47 12.96 1.48
N PHE A 320 -6.46 13.81 1.66
CA PHE A 320 -6.22 14.95 0.78
C PHE A 320 -5.87 14.52 -0.66
N LYS A 321 -5.06 13.47 -0.84
CA LYS A 321 -4.84 12.84 -2.16
C LYS A 321 -6.16 12.38 -2.80
N SER A 322 -7.12 11.85 -2.04
CA SER A 322 -8.44 11.49 -2.56
C SER A 322 -9.22 12.70 -3.11
N LEU A 323 -9.09 13.88 -2.49
CA LEU A 323 -9.68 15.12 -2.97
C LEU A 323 -8.99 15.63 -4.25
N LEU A 324 -7.66 15.47 -4.36
CA LEU A 324 -6.89 15.85 -5.55
C LEU A 324 -7.32 15.12 -6.83
N LEU A 325 -7.90 13.90 -6.72
CA LEU A 325 -8.49 13.18 -7.87
C LEU A 325 -9.55 13.99 -8.63
N ARG A 326 -10.18 14.99 -7.99
CA ARG A 326 -11.26 15.80 -8.56
C ARG A 326 -10.84 17.23 -8.92
N VAL A 327 -9.57 17.56 -8.73
CA VAL A 327 -8.96 18.83 -9.14
C VAL A 327 -8.67 18.81 -10.64
N SER A 328 -9.07 19.86 -11.37
CA SER A 328 -9.00 19.89 -12.84
C SER A 328 -7.62 20.29 -13.35
N THR A 329 -6.77 19.30 -13.61
CA THR A 329 -5.46 19.48 -14.26
C THR A 329 -5.54 19.77 -15.77
N ARG A 330 -6.75 19.76 -16.37
CA ARG A 330 -6.97 19.85 -17.82
C ARG A 330 -6.74 21.24 -18.43
N HIS A 331 -6.64 22.31 -17.64
CA HIS A 331 -6.63 23.70 -18.14
C HIS A 331 -5.28 24.18 -18.73
N ALA A 332 -4.29 23.31 -18.85
CA ALA A 332 -2.89 23.69 -19.08
C ALA A 332 -2.27 23.23 -20.42
N VAL A 333 -2.80 22.17 -21.04
CA VAL A 333 -2.42 21.85 -22.42
C VAL A 333 -3.34 22.64 -23.36
N ASP A 334 -2.92 23.87 -23.63
CA ASP A 334 -3.49 24.72 -24.66
C ASP A 334 -3.78 23.92 -25.95
N ASN A 335 -5.03 23.99 -26.42
CA ASN A 335 -5.51 23.22 -27.58
C ASN A 335 -4.68 23.52 -28.85
N GLU A 336 -4.18 24.74 -29.02
CA GLU A 336 -3.29 25.07 -30.13
C GLU A 336 -1.94 24.38 -29.97
N LYS A 337 -1.43 24.28 -28.74
CA LYS A 337 -0.18 23.57 -28.44
C LYS A 337 -0.34 22.05 -28.54
N GLN A 338 -1.51 21.48 -28.23
CA GLN A 338 -1.80 20.06 -28.47
C GLN A 338 -1.89 19.76 -29.98
N LYS A 339 -2.62 20.60 -30.75
CA LYS A 339 -2.64 20.51 -32.22
C LYS A 339 -1.24 20.68 -32.81
N SER A 340 -0.47 21.66 -32.34
CA SER A 340 0.92 21.88 -32.76
C SER A 340 1.81 20.67 -32.47
N LEU A 341 1.68 20.05 -31.29
CA LEU A 341 2.46 18.87 -30.93
C LEU A 341 2.06 17.65 -31.77
N LEU A 342 0.76 17.46 -32.04
CA LEU A 342 0.28 16.42 -32.96
C LEU A 342 0.82 16.64 -34.39
N GLN A 343 0.78 17.89 -34.90
CA GLN A 343 1.39 18.25 -36.19
C GLN A 343 2.91 18.04 -36.20
N LEU A 344 3.62 18.37 -35.12
CA LEU A 344 5.07 18.17 -35.00
C LEU A 344 5.40 16.68 -34.93
N MET A 345 4.56 15.86 -34.28
CA MET A 345 4.67 14.40 -34.31
C MET A 345 4.38 13.85 -35.71
N GLN A 346 3.31 14.25 -36.40
CA GLN A 346 3.03 13.87 -37.80
C GLN A 346 4.17 14.31 -38.77
N LYS A 347 4.86 15.41 -38.47
CA LYS A 347 6.01 15.91 -39.24
C LYS A 347 7.31 15.14 -38.98
N ARG A 348 7.44 14.51 -37.81
CA ARG A 348 8.70 13.91 -37.29
C ARG A 348 8.69 12.37 -37.22
N PHE A 349 7.54 11.77 -36.94
CA PHE A 349 7.27 10.35 -37.06
C PHE A 349 6.60 10.15 -38.42
N SER A 350 7.27 9.44 -39.33
CA SER A 350 6.83 9.29 -40.71
C SER A 350 5.45 8.62 -40.81
N CYS A 351 4.62 9.15 -41.72
CA CYS A 351 3.35 8.59 -42.21
C CYS A 351 3.12 7.13 -41.79
N GLU A 352 2.22 6.88 -40.83
CA GLU A 352 1.88 5.51 -40.44
C GLU A 352 1.03 4.90 -41.57
N LEU A 353 1.64 4.01 -42.37
CA LEU A 353 1.04 3.42 -43.57
C LEU A 353 0.59 1.99 -43.27
N LEU A 354 -0.71 1.80 -43.14
CA LEU A 354 -1.36 0.51 -42.90
C LEU A 354 -1.72 -0.15 -44.24
N PHE A 355 -1.59 -1.47 -44.31
CA PHE A 355 -1.97 -2.29 -45.47
C PHE A 355 -3.03 -3.30 -45.01
N THR A 356 -4.22 -3.27 -45.60
CA THR A 356 -5.32 -4.20 -45.29
C THR A 356 -6.39 -4.15 -46.37
N ASN A 357 -7.16 -5.23 -46.52
CA ASN A 357 -8.40 -5.23 -47.31
C ASN A 357 -9.65 -4.87 -46.47
N GLU A 358 -9.55 -4.86 -45.15
CA GLU A 358 -10.71 -4.82 -44.24
C GLU A 358 -10.91 -3.46 -43.56
N LEU A 359 -11.06 -2.41 -44.37
CA LEU A 359 -11.28 -1.02 -43.92
C LEU A 359 -12.33 -0.87 -42.78
N PRO A 360 -13.47 -1.60 -42.76
CA PRO A 360 -14.47 -1.50 -41.69
C PRO A 360 -14.09 -2.14 -40.35
N ARG A 361 -13.03 -2.95 -40.29
CA ARG A 361 -12.60 -3.69 -39.09
C ARG A 361 -11.40 -3.07 -38.36
N LEU A 362 -10.80 -2.03 -38.92
CA LEU A 362 -9.69 -1.33 -38.27
C LEU A 362 -10.15 -0.64 -36.98
N PRO A 363 -9.47 -0.86 -35.83
CA PRO A 363 -9.66 -0.02 -34.66
C PRO A 363 -9.21 1.40 -35.01
N ALA A 364 -10.03 2.41 -34.71
CA ALA A 364 -9.88 3.80 -35.17
C ALA A 364 -8.42 4.30 -35.10
N PRO A 365 -7.71 4.38 -36.24
CA PRO A 365 -6.27 4.60 -36.23
C PRO A 365 -5.89 6.04 -35.85
N ARG A 366 -4.60 6.25 -35.58
CA ARG A 366 -4.05 7.55 -35.21
C ARG A 366 -4.32 8.60 -36.29
N LEU A 367 -4.70 9.80 -35.86
CA LEU A 367 -4.97 10.95 -36.74
C LEU A 367 -3.81 11.20 -37.71
N GLY A 368 -4.11 11.19 -39.01
CA GLY A 368 -3.12 11.36 -40.08
C GLY A 368 -2.39 10.07 -40.52
N ALA A 369 -2.76 8.89 -40.02
CA ALA A 369 -2.39 7.63 -40.64
C ALA A 369 -2.99 7.51 -42.05
N TYR A 370 -2.29 6.78 -42.91
CA TYR A 370 -2.73 6.43 -44.26
C TYR A 370 -3.00 4.92 -44.33
N ILE A 371 -4.02 4.53 -45.07
CA ILE A 371 -4.44 3.13 -45.24
C ILE A 371 -4.43 2.84 -46.74
N LEU A 372 -3.61 1.90 -47.16
CA LEU A 372 -3.56 1.42 -48.54
C LEU A 372 -4.33 0.09 -48.61
N THR A 373 -5.51 0.15 -49.22
CA THR A 373 -6.42 -0.99 -49.43
C THR A 373 -6.47 -1.36 -50.91
N ARG A 374 -7.05 -2.53 -51.21
CA ARG A 374 -7.18 -3.03 -52.57
C ARG A 374 -8.63 -3.33 -52.90
N GLU A 375 -9.20 -2.52 -53.79
CA GLU A 375 -10.61 -2.57 -54.17
C GLU A 375 -10.74 -2.94 -55.65
N LYS A 376 -11.38 -4.08 -55.94
CA LYS A 376 -11.62 -4.56 -57.32
C LYS A 376 -10.32 -4.60 -58.14
N SER A 377 -9.25 -5.12 -57.52
CA SER A 377 -7.86 -5.18 -58.02
C SER A 377 -7.10 -3.84 -58.10
N LEU A 378 -7.75 -2.69 -57.93
CA LEU A 378 -7.10 -1.38 -57.88
C LEU A 378 -6.61 -1.05 -56.46
N TRP A 379 -5.46 -0.37 -56.38
CA TRP A 379 -4.94 0.15 -55.13
C TRP A 379 -5.58 1.50 -54.79
N VAL A 380 -6.16 1.63 -53.59
CA VAL A 380 -6.84 2.86 -53.14
C VAL A 380 -6.19 3.35 -51.84
N LEU A 381 -5.74 4.60 -51.85
CA LEU A 381 -5.14 5.25 -50.69
C LEU A 381 -6.17 6.07 -49.93
N TYR A 382 -6.36 5.75 -48.65
CA TYR A 382 -7.16 6.52 -47.71
C TYR A 382 -6.26 7.25 -46.71
N GLN A 383 -6.75 8.36 -46.17
CA GLN A 383 -6.18 9.04 -45.00
C GLN A 383 -7.23 9.14 -43.89
N TRP A 384 -6.84 8.88 -42.65
CA TRP A 384 -7.73 9.01 -41.50
C TRP A 384 -7.83 10.46 -41.02
N GLN A 385 -9.01 11.07 -41.23
CA GLN A 385 -9.34 12.44 -40.89
C GLN A 385 -10.70 12.50 -40.18
N ASP A 386 -10.83 13.33 -39.14
CA ASP A 386 -12.11 13.64 -38.47
C ASP A 386 -12.92 12.42 -37.96
N GLY A 387 -12.24 11.28 -37.74
CA GLY A 387 -12.86 10.03 -37.30
C GLY A 387 -13.28 9.07 -38.42
N ALA A 388 -12.96 9.38 -39.68
CA ALA A 388 -13.27 8.53 -40.83
C ALA A 388 -12.08 8.37 -41.80
N ALA A 389 -12.09 7.31 -42.59
CA ALA A 389 -11.20 7.15 -43.73
C ALA A 389 -11.75 7.94 -44.93
N LYS A 390 -10.98 8.90 -45.46
CA LYS A 390 -11.31 9.63 -46.69
C LYS A 390 -10.32 9.22 -47.79
N ALA A 391 -10.82 8.95 -49.00
CA ALA A 391 -9.96 8.62 -50.14
C ALA A 391 -9.09 9.83 -50.54
N VAL A 392 -7.84 9.57 -50.90
CA VAL A 392 -6.86 10.58 -51.32
C VAL A 392 -6.80 10.58 -52.85
N ASN A 393 -7.03 11.73 -53.48
CA ASN A 393 -6.73 11.86 -54.91
C ASN A 393 -5.21 11.74 -55.12
N THR A 394 -4.82 10.71 -55.87
CA THR A 394 -3.43 10.36 -56.16
C THR A 394 -3.08 10.50 -57.64
N ASP A 395 -4.02 10.88 -58.50
CA ASP A 395 -3.90 10.86 -59.97
C ASP A 395 -2.65 11.58 -60.52
N ALA A 396 -2.20 12.64 -59.84
CA ALA A 396 -0.99 13.40 -60.15
C ALA A 396 0.31 12.83 -59.54
N TRP A 397 0.31 11.59 -59.04
CA TRP A 397 1.43 10.95 -58.34
C TRP A 397 2.05 9.82 -59.19
N GLU A 398 2.62 10.17 -60.35
CA GLU A 398 3.19 9.22 -61.32
C GLU A 398 4.22 8.25 -60.71
N GLU A 399 5.13 8.74 -59.85
CA GLU A 399 6.11 7.91 -59.12
C GLU A 399 5.44 6.86 -58.21
N TYR A 400 4.28 7.18 -57.64
CA TYR A 400 3.53 6.30 -56.75
C TYR A 400 2.75 5.25 -57.54
N HIS A 401 2.06 5.62 -58.61
CA HIS A 401 1.38 4.67 -59.49
C HIS A 401 2.36 3.70 -60.14
N THR A 402 3.49 4.19 -60.67
CA THR A 402 4.56 3.35 -61.22
C THR A 402 5.05 2.30 -60.22
N MET A 403 5.10 2.65 -58.92
CA MET A 403 5.47 1.71 -57.86
C MET A 403 4.36 0.71 -57.53
N LEU A 404 3.08 1.14 -57.51
CA LEU A 404 1.94 0.26 -57.30
C LEU A 404 1.77 -0.77 -58.42
N ASP A 405 1.99 -0.35 -59.68
CA ASP A 405 1.98 -1.25 -60.84
C ASP A 405 3.08 -2.32 -60.72
N GLY A 406 4.25 -1.95 -60.18
CA GLY A 406 5.35 -2.88 -59.85
C GLY A 406 5.02 -3.91 -58.76
N LEU A 407 4.01 -3.66 -57.91
CA LEU A 407 3.47 -4.64 -56.95
C LEU A 407 2.40 -5.55 -57.58
N GLY A 408 1.85 -5.17 -58.73
CA GLY A 408 0.93 -5.97 -59.52
C GLY A 408 -0.24 -6.53 -58.71
N ASN A 409 -0.40 -7.86 -58.76
CA ASN A 409 -1.54 -8.57 -58.16
C ASN A 409 -1.33 -9.08 -56.72
N ILE A 410 -0.34 -8.56 -55.98
CA ILE A 410 -0.07 -8.95 -54.59
C ILE A 410 -1.18 -8.42 -53.63
N GLU A 411 -1.45 -9.15 -52.55
CA GLU A 411 -2.35 -8.74 -51.46
C GLU A 411 -1.66 -7.76 -50.48
N PRO A 412 -2.35 -6.78 -49.87
CA PRO A 412 -1.70 -5.74 -49.04
C PRO A 412 -0.82 -6.30 -47.91
N GLU A 413 -1.27 -7.39 -47.30
CA GLU A 413 -0.54 -8.07 -46.22
C GLU A 413 0.81 -8.64 -46.71
N ALA A 414 0.82 -9.21 -47.92
CA ALA A 414 1.97 -9.86 -48.55
C ALA A 414 3.01 -8.90 -49.20
N VAL A 415 2.73 -7.59 -49.27
CA VAL A 415 3.69 -6.59 -49.75
C VAL A 415 4.94 -6.56 -48.87
N GLN A 416 6.13 -6.59 -49.47
CA GLN A 416 7.40 -6.69 -48.74
C GLN A 416 7.74 -5.43 -47.94
N ALA A 417 8.45 -5.59 -46.81
CA ALA A 417 8.76 -4.50 -45.89
C ALA A 417 9.54 -3.33 -46.52
N GLU A 418 10.44 -3.63 -47.47
CA GLU A 418 11.16 -2.61 -48.24
C GLU A 418 10.21 -1.74 -49.07
N ASP A 419 9.22 -2.36 -49.73
CA ASP A 419 8.27 -1.66 -50.58
C ASP A 419 7.22 -0.90 -49.75
N LYS A 420 6.87 -1.43 -48.57
CA LYS A 420 6.08 -0.69 -47.58
C LYS A 420 6.77 0.62 -47.16
N GLU A 421 8.09 0.62 -46.92
CA GLU A 421 8.83 1.84 -46.55
C GLU A 421 9.13 2.75 -47.76
N LYS A 422 9.36 2.22 -48.97
CA LYS A 422 9.46 3.02 -50.21
C LYS A 422 8.15 3.76 -50.50
N LEU A 423 6.99 3.08 -50.46
CA LEU A 423 5.67 3.69 -50.62
C LEU A 423 5.40 4.75 -49.55
N ARG A 424 5.75 4.46 -48.29
CA ARG A 424 5.68 5.43 -47.18
C ARG A 424 6.53 6.67 -47.45
N GLY A 425 7.72 6.50 -48.04
CA GLY A 425 8.60 7.58 -48.49
C GLY A 425 7.94 8.44 -49.57
N LEU A 426 7.38 7.82 -50.61
CA LEU A 426 6.67 8.51 -51.71
C LEU A 426 5.44 9.27 -51.19
N ILE A 427 4.58 8.64 -50.38
CA ILE A 427 3.42 9.31 -49.76
C ILE A 427 3.90 10.48 -48.89
N THR A 428 4.98 10.33 -48.12
CA THR A 428 5.55 11.41 -47.29
C THR A 428 6.16 12.55 -48.13
N LYS A 429 6.67 12.26 -49.33
CA LYS A 429 7.18 13.26 -50.29
C LYS A 429 6.03 14.03 -50.95
N LEU A 430 5.03 13.31 -51.46
CA LEU A 430 3.99 13.84 -52.35
C LEU A 430 2.81 14.49 -51.59
N SER A 431 2.50 14.03 -50.37
CA SER A 431 1.54 14.69 -49.47
C SER A 431 2.00 16.06 -48.95
N ARG A 432 3.29 16.39 -49.08
CA ARG A 432 3.86 17.69 -48.66
C ARG A 432 3.82 18.76 -49.74
N ILE A 433 3.41 18.43 -50.97
CA ILE A 433 3.28 19.40 -52.07
C ILE A 433 2.00 20.22 -51.84
N PRO A 434 2.06 21.55 -51.66
CA PRO A 434 0.88 22.38 -51.40
C PRO A 434 -0.14 22.31 -52.54
N ALA A 435 -1.43 22.28 -52.19
CA ALA A 435 -2.53 22.23 -53.16
C ALA A 435 -2.50 23.38 -54.18
N ALA A 436 -1.95 24.54 -53.81
CA ALA A 436 -1.81 25.72 -54.68
C ALA A 436 -0.92 25.55 -55.92
N VAL A 437 -0.27 24.39 -56.12
CA VAL A 437 0.47 24.03 -57.34
C VAL A 437 -0.32 23.06 -58.23
N ARG A 438 -1.46 22.53 -57.75
CA ARG A 438 -2.38 21.70 -58.53
C ARG A 438 -3.37 22.60 -59.24
N VAL A 439 -3.28 22.70 -60.56
CA VAL A 439 -4.30 23.39 -61.38
C VAL A 439 -5.57 22.53 -61.37
N GLU A 440 -6.66 23.07 -60.85
CA GLU A 440 -7.97 22.39 -60.85
C GLU A 440 -8.63 22.48 -62.24
N GLU A 441 -8.19 21.65 -63.18
CA GLU A 441 -9.00 21.35 -64.36
C GLU A 441 -10.13 20.39 -63.98
N ALA A 442 -11.38 20.87 -64.07
CA ALA A 442 -12.56 20.10 -63.70
C ALA A 442 -12.79 18.92 -64.67
N VAL A 443 -12.78 17.70 -64.12
CA VAL A 443 -12.89 16.43 -64.87
C VAL A 443 -14.18 16.39 -65.71
N LYS A 444 -14.03 16.35 -67.04
CA LYS A 444 -15.10 16.02 -67.99
C LYS A 444 -14.90 14.58 -68.53
N PRO A 445 -15.92 13.72 -68.51
CA PRO A 445 -15.80 12.34 -69.01
C PRO A 445 -16.10 12.24 -70.51
N VAL A 446 -15.11 11.84 -71.33
CA VAL A 446 -15.30 11.44 -72.75
C VAL A 446 -14.42 10.21 -73.06
N LEU A 447 -14.84 9.41 -74.04
CA LEU A 447 -14.31 8.07 -74.32
C LEU A 447 -13.18 8.03 -75.37
N LYS A 448 -12.34 6.99 -75.26
CA LYS A 448 -11.64 6.24 -76.33
C LYS A 448 -10.74 6.97 -77.35
N ILE A 449 -9.44 6.71 -77.22
CA ILE A 449 -8.49 6.19 -78.25
C ILE A 449 -8.53 6.83 -79.66
N ASN A 450 -7.41 7.42 -80.09
CA ASN A 450 -6.79 7.04 -81.37
C ASN A 450 -5.25 7.18 -81.35
N VAL A 451 -4.55 6.22 -81.96
CA VAL A 451 -3.07 6.12 -82.00
C VAL A 451 -2.60 6.44 -83.42
N ALA A 452 -2.54 7.72 -83.79
CA ALA A 452 -2.34 8.12 -85.19
C ALA A 452 -1.52 9.42 -85.45
N GLN A 453 -1.05 10.14 -84.43
CA GLN A 453 -0.42 11.47 -84.62
C GLN A 453 1.02 11.62 -84.09
N PHE A 454 1.73 10.50 -83.89
CA PHE A 454 3.10 10.51 -83.37
C PHE A 454 4.19 10.92 -84.40
N ALA A 455 3.85 11.00 -85.69
CA ALA A 455 4.82 11.12 -86.79
C ALA A 455 5.23 12.56 -87.19
N ALA A 456 4.72 13.59 -86.50
CA ALA A 456 4.96 15.00 -86.88
C ALA A 456 5.93 15.75 -85.96
N LEU A 457 6.05 15.38 -84.69
CA LEU A 457 6.73 16.22 -83.68
C LEU A 457 8.27 16.10 -83.70
N GLU A 458 8.81 14.92 -84.04
CA GLU A 458 10.28 14.69 -84.12
C GLU A 458 10.97 15.59 -85.15
N LYS A 459 10.23 16.16 -86.10
CA LYS A 459 10.79 16.93 -87.22
C LYS A 459 11.05 18.41 -86.90
N CYS A 460 10.64 18.91 -85.73
CA CYS A 460 10.59 20.36 -85.48
C CYS A 460 11.71 20.96 -84.61
N LEU A 461 12.43 20.18 -83.78
CA LEU A 461 13.37 20.72 -82.77
C LEU A 461 14.74 20.04 -82.75
N GLY A 462 15.21 19.57 -83.91
CA GLY A 462 16.53 18.96 -84.06
C GLY A 462 17.68 19.96 -84.21
N GLY A 463 18.44 20.17 -83.13
CA GLY A 463 19.89 20.37 -83.20
C GLY A 463 20.44 21.81 -83.23
N HIS A 464 21.34 22.10 -82.27
CA HIS A 464 22.78 22.18 -82.58
C HIS A 464 23.64 21.97 -81.32
N ALA A 465 24.94 21.78 -81.49
CA ALA A 465 25.84 21.31 -80.44
C ALA A 465 27.05 22.25 -80.24
N ALA A 466 27.55 22.32 -79.00
CA ALA A 466 28.85 22.89 -78.68
C ALA A 466 29.62 21.92 -77.76
N LYS A 467 30.86 21.57 -78.13
CA LYS A 467 31.78 20.75 -77.32
C LYS A 467 32.83 21.65 -76.68
N VAL A 468 33.21 21.38 -75.43
CA VAL A 468 34.52 21.76 -74.89
C VAL A 468 35.11 20.58 -74.11
N LYS A 469 36.40 20.29 -74.34
CA LYS A 469 37.29 19.41 -73.57
C LYS A 469 38.47 20.27 -73.07
N SER A 470 39.20 19.96 -71.98
CA SER A 470 38.96 19.02 -70.87
C SER A 470 39.46 19.60 -69.51
N THR A 471 40.54 19.24 -68.78
CA THR A 471 41.62 18.23 -68.90
C THR A 471 42.34 18.06 -67.53
N THR A 472 42.71 16.82 -67.14
CA THR A 472 43.82 16.42 -66.20
C THR A 472 44.06 17.17 -64.85
N LYS A 473 43.88 16.50 -63.69
CA LYS A 473 44.91 15.76 -62.86
C LYS A 473 45.33 16.58 -61.62
N ASP A 474 45.74 16.05 -60.45
CA ASP A 474 45.92 14.68 -59.90
C ASP A 474 45.69 14.69 -58.35
N GLU A 475 45.71 13.50 -57.71
CA GLU A 475 46.15 13.11 -56.33
C GLU A 475 46.47 14.19 -55.23
N LYS A 476 46.33 13.97 -53.90
CA LYS A 476 46.18 12.76 -53.03
C LYS A 476 45.79 13.18 -51.58
N GLU A 477 45.31 12.22 -50.76
CA GLU A 477 45.48 12.08 -49.26
C GLU A 477 45.15 13.25 -48.28
N THR A 478 44.91 13.08 -46.97
CA THR A 478 44.17 12.07 -46.16
C THR A 478 43.68 12.74 -44.84
N ALA A 479 42.78 12.06 -44.11
CA ALA A 479 42.54 12.18 -42.65
C ALA A 479 42.18 13.55 -42.02
N TYR A 480 40.89 13.74 -41.67
CA TYR A 480 40.47 14.30 -40.37
C TYR A 480 38.99 13.98 -40.04
N GLN A 481 38.72 12.87 -39.35
CA GLN A 481 37.36 12.52 -38.84
C GLN A 481 37.41 11.73 -37.52
N GLN A 482 37.60 12.40 -36.36
CA GLN A 482 37.44 11.69 -35.07
C GLN A 482 36.96 12.51 -33.86
N THR A 483 36.67 13.81 -33.99
CA THR A 483 36.26 14.67 -32.84
C THR A 483 34.76 14.62 -32.52
N ASP A 484 33.87 14.53 -33.51
CA ASP A 484 32.43 14.81 -33.29
C ASP A 484 31.57 13.62 -32.79
N LYS A 485 32.11 12.38 -32.84
CA LYS A 485 31.32 11.18 -32.48
C LYS A 485 30.94 11.14 -30.98
N LYS A 486 31.71 11.79 -30.10
CA LYS A 486 31.41 11.86 -28.65
C LYS A 486 30.26 12.84 -28.35
N ALA A 487 30.31 14.05 -28.90
CA ALA A 487 29.28 15.07 -28.72
C ALA A 487 27.91 14.63 -29.28
N VAL A 488 27.91 13.94 -30.44
CA VAL A 488 26.69 13.35 -31.01
C VAL A 488 26.16 12.18 -30.15
N ALA A 489 27.04 11.38 -29.55
CA ALA A 489 26.63 10.30 -28.64
C ALA A 489 26.00 10.82 -27.33
N GLU A 490 26.56 11.89 -26.74
CA GLU A 490 25.97 12.53 -25.55
C GLU A 490 24.65 13.23 -25.87
N LYS A 491 24.54 13.95 -26.99
CA LYS A 491 23.25 14.49 -27.46
C LYS A 491 22.21 13.38 -27.68
N LYS A 492 22.60 12.22 -28.25
CA LYS A 492 21.71 11.06 -28.38
C LYS A 492 21.30 10.49 -27.00
N LYS A 493 22.23 10.29 -26.05
CA LYS A 493 21.88 9.86 -24.68
C LYS A 493 20.90 10.82 -24.00
N LYS A 494 21.15 12.13 -24.07
CA LYS A 494 20.32 13.15 -23.42
C LYS A 494 18.92 13.29 -24.05
N LEU A 495 18.76 13.03 -25.35
CA LEU A 495 17.43 12.88 -25.95
C LEU A 495 16.75 11.57 -25.53
N VAL A 496 17.45 10.43 -25.54
CA VAL A 496 16.85 9.13 -25.19
C VAL A 496 16.32 9.10 -23.75
N SER A 497 16.99 9.78 -22.80
CA SER A 497 16.47 9.93 -21.44
C SER A 497 15.27 10.88 -21.30
N GLN A 498 15.06 11.81 -22.23
CA GLN A 498 13.89 12.71 -22.22
C GLN A 498 12.64 12.07 -22.85
N PHE A 499 12.79 11.10 -23.76
CA PHE A 499 11.65 10.51 -24.49
C PHE A 499 11.28 9.08 -24.04
N SER A 500 12.05 8.45 -23.15
CA SER A 500 11.69 7.14 -22.55
C SER A 500 10.33 7.17 -21.83
N ALA A 501 10.07 8.20 -21.03
CA ALA A 501 8.82 8.37 -20.29
C ALA A 501 7.57 8.45 -21.21
N VAL A 502 7.73 8.98 -22.43
CA VAL A 502 6.65 9.04 -23.43
C VAL A 502 6.36 7.66 -24.03
N ALA A 503 7.39 6.81 -24.18
CA ALA A 503 7.22 5.44 -24.67
C ALA A 503 6.50 4.55 -23.63
N THR A 504 6.79 4.71 -22.34
CA THR A 504 6.15 3.95 -21.26
C THR A 504 4.63 4.16 -21.21
N LEU A 505 4.16 5.37 -21.56
CA LEU A 505 2.73 5.74 -21.55
C LEU A 505 1.89 5.15 -22.69
N PHE A 506 2.51 4.64 -23.77
CA PHE A 506 1.79 4.15 -24.95
C PHE A 506 2.23 2.78 -25.49
N GLY A 507 3.30 2.17 -24.94
CA GLY A 507 3.85 0.91 -25.47
C GLY A 507 3.64 -0.34 -24.60
N ALA A 508 3.40 -0.19 -23.30
CA ALA A 508 3.62 -1.30 -22.34
C ALA A 508 2.57 -2.42 -22.34
N GLN A 509 1.33 -2.19 -22.81
CA GLN A 509 0.29 -3.24 -22.83
C GLN A 509 0.22 -4.02 -24.15
N VAL A 510 0.63 -3.43 -25.28
CA VAL A 510 0.43 -4.01 -26.61
C VAL A 510 1.36 -5.21 -26.88
N ILE A 511 2.57 -5.21 -26.30
CA ILE A 511 3.61 -6.21 -26.65
C ILE A 511 3.31 -7.61 -26.09
N ASP A 512 2.61 -7.71 -24.94
CA ASP A 512 2.31 -9.01 -24.31
C ASP A 512 1.04 -9.69 -24.82
N GLU A 513 0.12 -8.97 -25.47
CA GLU A 513 -1.08 -9.61 -26.05
C GLU A 513 -0.76 -10.41 -27.32
N TYR A 514 0.21 -9.97 -28.13
CA TYR A 514 0.65 -10.66 -29.35
C TYR A 514 1.44 -11.96 -29.11
N ARG A 515 1.63 -12.41 -27.86
CA ARG A 515 2.34 -13.66 -27.52
C ARG A 515 1.44 -14.85 -27.19
N LYS A 516 0.11 -14.74 -27.31
CA LYS A 516 -0.83 -15.85 -27.11
C LYS A 516 -1.28 -16.45 -28.46
N PRO A 517 -1.20 -17.78 -28.66
CA PRO A 517 -1.75 -18.39 -29.86
C PRO A 517 -3.28 -18.26 -29.87
N VAL A 518 -3.83 -17.89 -31.02
CA VAL A 518 -5.28 -17.74 -31.21
C VAL A 518 -5.88 -19.12 -31.49
N ASN A 519 -6.74 -19.59 -30.59
CA ASN A 519 -7.69 -20.67 -30.91
C ASN A 519 -8.92 -20.08 -31.63
N PRO A 520 -9.52 -20.81 -32.58
CA PRO A 520 -10.52 -20.26 -33.50
C PRO A 520 -11.84 -19.90 -32.81
N VAL A 521 -12.47 -18.82 -33.31
CA VAL A 521 -13.81 -18.38 -32.92
C VAL A 521 -14.86 -19.25 -33.60
N LEU A 522 -15.81 -19.78 -32.82
CA LEU A 522 -17.09 -20.25 -33.33
C LEU A 522 -18.13 -19.13 -33.16
N ASN A 523 -18.94 -18.93 -34.21
CA ASN A 523 -19.89 -17.83 -34.32
C ASN A 523 -21.26 -18.17 -33.68
N PRO A 524 -22.17 -17.18 -33.50
CA PRO A 524 -23.16 -17.22 -32.43
C PRO A 524 -24.40 -18.06 -32.71
N VAL A 525 -25.07 -18.46 -31.63
CA VAL A 525 -26.49 -18.85 -31.63
C VAL A 525 -27.30 -17.63 -31.15
N VAL A 526 -28.30 -17.24 -31.91
CA VAL A 526 -29.31 -16.25 -31.51
C VAL A 526 -30.47 -17.00 -30.86
N ILE A 527 -30.89 -16.55 -29.68
CA ILE A 527 -32.23 -16.82 -29.13
C ILE A 527 -32.73 -15.51 -28.55
N ASP A 528 -33.70 -14.90 -29.20
CA ASP A 528 -34.63 -13.96 -28.55
C ASP A 528 -35.63 -14.77 -27.72
N ASP A 529 -35.86 -14.33 -26.48
CA ASP A 529 -37.14 -14.35 -25.75
C ASP A 529 -36.88 -14.22 -24.25
N TYR A 530 -37.21 -13.06 -23.68
CA TYR A 530 -37.43 -12.93 -22.24
C TYR A 530 -38.51 -11.90 -21.94
N MET A 531 -39.68 -12.37 -21.50
CA MET A 531 -40.78 -11.50 -21.08
C MET A 531 -40.40 -10.72 -19.80
N PRO A 532 -40.87 -9.47 -19.64
CA PRO A 532 -40.79 -8.80 -18.34
C PRO A 532 -41.66 -9.55 -17.30
N PRO A 533 -41.23 -9.60 -16.03
CA PRO A 533 -42.03 -10.20 -14.96
C PRO A 533 -43.31 -9.38 -14.68
N PRO A 534 -44.37 -10.01 -14.15
CA PRO A 534 -45.59 -9.30 -13.77
C PRO A 534 -45.33 -8.32 -12.59
N PRO A 535 -46.11 -7.24 -12.47
CA PRO A 535 -46.03 -6.33 -11.33
C PRO A 535 -46.42 -7.04 -10.01
N PRO A 536 -45.91 -6.58 -8.86
CA PRO A 536 -46.31 -7.12 -7.56
C PRO A 536 -47.79 -6.83 -7.26
N PRO A 537 -48.45 -7.66 -6.43
CA PRO A 537 -49.83 -7.43 -6.02
C PRO A 537 -49.96 -6.14 -5.19
N LEU A 538 -51.12 -5.48 -5.32
CA LEU A 538 -51.48 -4.30 -4.53
C LEU A 538 -51.70 -4.69 -3.06
N GLU A 539 -51.15 -3.89 -2.16
CA GLU A 539 -51.38 -4.02 -0.71
C GLU A 539 -52.80 -3.57 -0.36
N ASN A 540 -53.51 -4.36 0.46
CA ASN A 540 -54.83 -3.99 0.99
C ASN A 540 -54.64 -3.07 2.21
N PRO A 541 -55.23 -1.85 2.24
CA PRO A 541 -54.99 -0.88 3.31
C PRO A 541 -55.81 -1.12 4.59
N ASP A 542 -56.82 -2.00 4.57
CA ASP A 542 -57.71 -2.28 5.70
C ASP A 542 -57.26 -3.51 6.51
N ALA A 543 -56.24 -3.34 7.34
CA ALA A 543 -55.80 -4.32 8.33
C ALA A 543 -55.47 -3.63 9.67
N THR A 544 -56.49 -3.41 10.50
CA THR A 544 -56.35 -2.91 11.87
C THR A 544 -55.70 -3.95 12.78
N PRO A 545 -54.67 -3.59 13.58
CA PRO A 545 -54.19 -4.46 14.66
C PRO A 545 -55.21 -4.53 15.81
N GLU A 546 -55.46 -5.72 16.33
CA GLU A 546 -56.17 -5.93 17.61
C GLU A 546 -55.20 -5.86 18.80
N ASP A 547 -55.75 -5.74 20.02
CA ASP A 547 -55.03 -5.44 21.26
C ASP A 547 -54.23 -6.61 21.88
N GLY A 548 -53.26 -6.26 22.73
CA GLY A 548 -52.59 -7.17 23.70
C GLY A 548 -51.16 -7.58 23.31
N GLU A 549 -50.19 -7.66 24.22
CA GLU A 549 -50.23 -7.64 25.69
C GLU A 549 -49.13 -6.74 26.30
N TRP A 550 -49.32 -6.33 27.56
CA TRP A 550 -48.29 -5.69 28.39
C TRP A 550 -47.39 -6.74 29.04
N LEU A 551 -46.11 -6.43 29.29
CA LEU A 551 -45.38 -6.97 30.45
C LEU A 551 -44.11 -6.14 30.79
N ASN A 552 -44.13 -5.56 32.00
CA ASN A 552 -43.03 -5.15 32.88
C ASN A 552 -41.86 -4.32 32.32
N GLU A 553 -41.92 -3.01 32.58
CA GLU A 553 -40.75 -2.26 33.07
C GLU A 553 -40.46 -2.69 34.52
N ASP A 554 -39.22 -3.05 34.87
CA ASP A 554 -38.68 -2.94 36.24
C ASP A 554 -37.14 -3.10 36.26
N GLU A 555 -36.52 -2.86 37.42
CA GLU A 555 -35.06 -3.01 37.70
C GLU A 555 -34.09 -2.05 36.95
N TYR A 556 -34.25 -0.74 37.15
CA TYR A 556 -33.11 0.20 37.16
C TYR A 556 -32.92 0.79 38.56
N TYR A 557 -31.88 0.36 39.28
CA TYR A 557 -31.44 1.02 40.52
C TYR A 557 -29.92 1.22 40.57
N CYS A 558 -29.51 2.50 40.54
CA CYS A 558 -28.13 2.90 40.82
C CYS A 558 -27.87 2.91 42.34
N THR A 559 -26.70 2.45 42.78
CA THR A 559 -26.30 2.49 44.19
C THR A 559 -24.87 3.03 44.38
N SER A 560 -24.76 4.29 44.84
CA SER A 560 -23.58 4.92 45.46
C SER A 560 -23.90 6.39 45.79
N PRO A 561 -23.28 7.03 46.82
CA PRO A 561 -22.58 6.43 47.98
C PRO A 561 -22.91 7.11 49.34
N THR A 562 -22.67 6.38 50.42
CA THR A 562 -22.38 6.87 51.78
C THR A 562 -21.54 5.79 52.48
N THR A 563 -20.51 6.07 53.28
CA THR A 563 -19.99 7.35 53.82
C THR A 563 -18.50 7.50 53.56
#